data_AF-A0A2W4JB56-F1
#
_entry.id   AF-A0A2W4JB56-F1
#
_cell.length_a   1.000
_cell.length_b   1.000
_cell.length_c   1.000
_cell.angle_alpha   90.00
_cell.angle_beta   90.00
_cell.angle_gamma   90.00
#
_symmetry.space_group_name_H-M   'P 1'
#
loop_
_entity.id
_entity.type
_entity.pdbx_description
1 polymer ?
#
loop_
_entity_poly.entity_id
_entity_poly.type
_entity_poly.pdbx_seq_one_letter_code
_entity_poly.pdbx_strand_id
1 'polypeptide(L)'
;MIIASGGGRHIGGPEALLYQGDRLLLERMLEVVREAELAPAVVVLGAAADEVRAIADLRGASVVVNRAWGTGLGSSLRIGLGALTLTPVDAVAVMPVDMPGITAEALRRVTALPYPDMLVCATYGGLRNYPMVFGRRHWAAIADLGNDEGGALAFKKI
;
A
#
# COMPACT_ATOMS: atom_id res chain seq x y z
N MET A 1 1.71 3.83 -2.67
CA MET A 1 1.87 3.45 -1.26
C MET A 1 1.83 1.93 -1.14
N ILE A 2 2.89 1.34 -0.60
CA ILE A 2 3.01 -0.10 -0.36
C ILE A 2 2.81 -0.34 1.13
N ILE A 3 1.89 -1.24 1.48
CA ILE A 3 1.64 -1.64 2.87
C ILE A 3 2.39 -2.94 3.13
N ALA A 4 3.45 -2.84 3.92
CA ALA A 4 4.36 -3.91 4.30
C ALA A 4 4.47 -3.99 5.83
N SER A 5 3.36 -3.74 6.53
CA SER A 5 3.30 -3.65 7.98
C SER A 5 2.82 -4.92 8.68
N GLY A 6 2.23 -5.86 7.91
CA GLY A 6 1.65 -7.09 8.43
C GLY A 6 2.68 -8.05 9.02
N GLY A 7 2.34 -8.68 10.14
CA GLY A 7 3.11 -9.78 10.73
C GLY A 7 2.90 -11.14 10.05
N GLY A 8 2.15 -11.18 8.94
CA GLY A 8 1.87 -12.36 8.14
C GLY A 8 1.26 -13.53 8.91
N ARG A 9 0.14 -13.26 9.61
CA ARG A 9 -0.60 -14.24 10.42
C ARG A 9 -1.00 -15.51 9.66
N HIS A 10 -1.12 -15.42 8.33
CA HIS A 10 -1.49 -16.54 7.47
C HIS A 10 -0.30 -17.25 6.82
N ILE A 11 0.87 -16.62 6.80
CA ILE A 11 2.04 -17.06 6.02
C ILE A 11 3.24 -17.43 6.90
N GLY A 12 3.12 -17.26 8.22
CA GLY A 12 4.12 -17.72 9.20
C GLY A 12 5.25 -16.74 9.50
N GLY A 13 5.17 -15.50 9.02
CA GLY A 13 6.16 -14.45 9.30
C GLY A 13 5.84 -13.13 8.59
N PRO A 14 6.55 -12.03 8.91
CA PRO A 14 6.26 -10.70 8.37
C PRO A 14 6.30 -10.66 6.83
N GLU A 15 5.20 -10.20 6.21
CA GLU A 15 5.01 -10.18 4.75
C GLU A 15 6.11 -9.37 4.03
N ALA A 16 6.67 -8.36 4.70
CA ALA A 16 7.73 -7.52 4.18
C ALA A 16 9.08 -8.24 3.96
N LEU A 17 9.27 -9.39 4.60
CA LEU A 17 10.49 -10.21 4.51
C LEU A 17 10.35 -11.36 3.51
N LEU A 18 9.24 -11.42 2.77
CA LEU A 18 9.04 -12.42 1.75
C LEU A 18 9.94 -12.18 0.53
N TYR A 19 10.46 -13.27 -0.01
CA TYR A 19 11.25 -13.29 -1.22
C TYR A 19 10.47 -13.89 -2.39
N GLN A 20 10.77 -13.40 -3.59
CA GLN A 20 10.51 -14.10 -4.83
C GLN A 20 11.85 -14.25 -5.54
N GLY A 21 12.29 -15.50 -5.71
CA GLY A 21 13.66 -15.78 -6.13
C GLY A 21 14.67 -15.22 -5.12
N ASP A 22 15.56 -14.35 -5.59
CA ASP A 22 16.66 -13.73 -4.86
C ASP A 22 16.36 -12.32 -4.33
N ARG A 23 15.15 -11.79 -4.55
CA ARG A 23 14.78 -10.42 -4.16
C ARG A 23 13.57 -10.38 -3.24
N LEU A 24 13.53 -9.37 -2.37
CA LEU A 24 12.37 -9.11 -1.54
C LEU A 24 11.18 -8.68 -2.40
N LEU A 25 9.98 -9.12 -2.02
CA LEU A 25 8.74 -8.67 -2.65
C LEU A 25 8.61 -7.14 -2.60
N LEU A 26 9.01 -6.53 -1.49
CA LEU A 26 9.00 -5.08 -1.31
C LEU A 26 9.85 -4.35 -2.36
N GLU A 27 11.06 -4.85 -2.63
CA GLU A 27 11.97 -4.26 -3.62
C GLU A 27 11.37 -4.37 -5.02
N ARG A 28 10.88 -5.55 -5.39
CA ARG A 28 10.19 -5.76 -6.69
C ARG A 28 9.01 -4.80 -6.87
N MET A 29 8.23 -4.58 -5.82
CA MET A 29 7.10 -3.65 -5.87
C MET A 29 7.54 -2.19 -6.01
N LEU A 30 8.65 -1.79 -5.38
CA LEU A 30 9.25 -0.47 -5.60
C LEU A 30 9.75 -0.31 -7.04
N GLU A 31 10.30 -1.37 -7.64
CA GLU A 31 10.66 -1.38 -9.06
C GLU A 31 9.42 -1.19 -9.94
N VAL A 32 8.33 -1.92 -9.67
CA VAL A 32 7.06 -1.77 -10.39
C VAL A 32 6.48 -0.36 -10.27
N VAL A 33 6.55 0.26 -9.08
CA VAL A 33 6.11 1.65 -8.86
C VAL A 33 6.96 2.63 -9.69
N ARG A 34 8.28 2.41 -9.73
CA ARG A 34 9.21 3.22 -10.53
C ARG A 34 8.97 3.05 -12.02
N GLU A 35 8.76 1.83 -12.50
CA GLU A 35 8.41 1.53 -13.89
C GLU A 35 7.07 2.12 -14.30
N ALA A 36 6.13 2.26 -13.36
CA ALA A 36 4.86 2.96 -13.56
C ALA A 36 4.99 4.48 -13.53
N GLU A 37 6.19 5.02 -13.26
CA GLU A 37 6.49 6.45 -13.15
C GLU A 37 5.64 7.16 -12.08
N LEU A 38 5.29 6.44 -11.01
CA LEU A 38 4.48 6.97 -9.91
C LEU A 38 5.35 7.51 -8.79
N ALA A 39 5.08 8.75 -8.38
CA ALA A 39 5.77 9.42 -7.28
C ALA A 39 4.81 10.29 -6.44
N PRO A 40 5.08 10.48 -5.14
CA PRO A 40 6.14 9.83 -4.37
C PRO A 40 5.77 8.40 -3.97
N ALA A 41 6.78 7.54 -3.81
CA ALA A 41 6.60 6.22 -3.23
C ALA A 41 6.63 6.31 -1.69
N VAL A 42 5.65 5.71 -1.04
CA VAL A 42 5.58 5.57 0.43
C VAL A 42 5.49 4.10 0.77
N VAL A 43 6.35 3.64 1.68
CA VAL A 43 6.34 2.28 2.24
C VAL A 43 5.93 2.37 3.70
N VAL A 44 4.87 1.64 4.05
CA VAL A 44 4.41 1.53 5.43
C VAL A 44 4.90 0.20 6.00
N LEU A 45 5.88 0.26 6.91
CA LEU A 45 6.42 -0.90 7.64
C LEU A 45 5.71 -1.10 8.98
N GLY A 46 5.95 -2.23 9.63
CA GLY A 46 5.29 -2.60 10.89
C GLY A 46 6.10 -3.66 11.64
N ALA A 47 5.59 -4.89 11.72
CA ALA A 47 6.14 -5.97 12.53
C ALA A 47 7.67 -6.18 12.38
N ALA A 48 8.21 -6.08 11.16
CA ALA A 48 9.62 -6.27 10.85
C ALA A 48 10.34 -4.99 10.39
N ALA A 49 9.91 -3.81 10.85
CA ALA A 49 10.41 -2.55 10.30
C ALA A 49 11.95 -2.40 10.35
N ASP A 50 12.58 -2.82 11.45
CA ASP A 50 14.04 -2.67 11.62
C ASP A 50 14.82 -3.67 10.77
N GLU A 51 14.34 -4.92 10.70
CA GLU A 51 14.95 -5.96 9.86
C GLU A 51 14.84 -5.59 8.37
N VAL A 52 13.66 -5.18 7.92
CA VAL A 52 13.45 -4.73 6.53
C VAL A 52 14.36 -3.56 6.18
N ARG A 53 14.54 -2.58 7.08
CA ARG A 53 15.46 -1.46 6.84
C ARG A 53 16.92 -1.87 6.73
N ALA A 54 17.31 -2.95 7.41
CA ALA A 54 18.67 -3.44 7.38
C ALA A 54 19.00 -4.16 6.06
N ILE A 55 18.00 -4.78 5.42
CA ILE A 55 18.23 -5.69 4.28
C ILE A 55 17.65 -5.21 2.95
N ALA A 56 16.60 -4.39 2.96
CA ALA A 56 15.90 -4.00 1.73
C ALA A 56 16.46 -2.71 1.12
N ASP A 57 16.53 -2.67 -0.20
CA ASP A 57 16.75 -1.43 -0.95
C ASP A 57 15.47 -0.58 -1.00
N LEU A 58 15.40 0.44 -0.14
CA LEU A 58 14.28 1.37 -0.02
C LEU A 58 14.54 2.72 -0.70
N ARG A 59 15.55 2.82 -1.56
CA ARG A 59 15.92 4.08 -2.22
C ARG A 59 14.74 4.63 -3.05
N GLY A 60 14.52 5.94 -2.93
CA GLY A 60 13.43 6.63 -3.64
C GLY A 60 12.05 6.47 -3.00
N ALA A 61 11.93 5.78 -1.86
CA ALA A 61 10.69 5.70 -1.09
C ALA A 61 10.82 6.37 0.28
N SER A 62 9.75 7.04 0.72
CA SER A 62 9.61 7.47 2.10
C SER A 62 9.09 6.32 2.95
N VAL A 63 9.77 6.03 4.06
CA VAL A 63 9.42 4.92 4.96
C VAL A 63 8.71 5.44 6.19
N VAL A 64 7.53 4.89 6.48
CA VAL A 64 6.71 5.20 7.65
C VAL A 64 6.52 3.93 8.46
N VAL A 65 6.59 4.00 9.80
CA VAL A 65 6.47 2.81 10.67
C VAL A 65 5.16 2.84 11.42
N ASN A 66 4.34 1.82 11.17
CA ASN A 66 3.15 1.54 11.94
C ASN A 66 3.49 0.76 13.20
N ARG A 67 3.64 1.45 14.33
CA ARG A 67 3.79 0.79 15.64
C ARG A 67 2.51 0.07 16.08
N ALA A 68 1.35 0.44 15.54
CA ALA A 68 0.06 -0.17 15.81
C ALA A 68 -0.36 -1.19 14.73
N TRP A 69 0.59 -1.84 14.05
CA TRP A 69 0.30 -2.76 12.94
C TRP A 69 -0.65 -3.91 13.31
N GLY A 70 -0.71 -4.30 14.59
CA GLY A 70 -1.61 -5.34 15.10
C GLY A 70 -3.10 -4.97 15.06
N THR A 71 -3.45 -3.71 14.82
CA THR A 71 -4.85 -3.24 14.78
C THR A 71 -5.50 -3.33 13.40
N GLY A 72 -4.78 -3.91 12.42
CA GLY A 72 -5.30 -4.18 11.07
C GLY A 72 -4.90 -3.14 10.03
N LEU A 73 -5.48 -3.26 8.83
CA LEU A 73 -5.12 -2.45 7.66
C LEU A 73 -5.37 -0.95 7.87
N GLY A 74 -6.41 -0.60 8.64
CA GLY A 74 -6.83 0.78 8.89
C GLY A 74 -5.75 1.68 9.49
N SER A 75 -4.98 1.17 10.47
CA SER A 75 -3.89 1.95 11.08
C SER A 75 -2.74 2.19 10.09
N SER A 76 -2.49 1.26 9.19
CA SER A 76 -1.47 1.40 8.14
C SER A 76 -1.89 2.42 7.08
N LEU A 77 -3.16 2.40 6.68
CA LEU A 77 -3.74 3.39 5.78
C LEU A 77 -3.64 4.79 6.39
N ARG A 78 -4.04 4.97 7.65
CA ARG A 78 -4.01 6.27 8.32
C ARG A 78 -2.62 6.91 8.29
N ILE A 79 -1.60 6.20 8.77
CA ILE A 79 -0.26 6.79 8.86
C ILE A 79 0.36 7.00 7.48
N GLY A 80 0.05 6.11 6.54
CA GLY A 80 0.55 6.22 5.17
C GLY A 80 -0.08 7.37 4.41
N LEU A 81 -1.40 7.58 4.54
CA LEU A 81 -2.09 8.76 4.03
C LEU A 81 -1.61 10.04 4.71
N GLY A 82 -1.40 10.00 6.04
CA GLY A 82 -0.84 11.11 6.79
C GLY A 82 0.52 11.58 6.28
N ALA A 83 1.37 10.66 5.81
CA ALA A 83 2.66 10.99 5.20
C ALA A 83 2.54 11.67 3.82
N LEU A 84 1.40 11.52 3.16
CA LEU A 84 1.13 12.11 1.84
C LEU A 84 0.39 13.44 1.92
N THR A 85 -0.18 13.81 3.08
CA THR A 85 -1.02 15.01 3.25
C THR A 85 -0.33 16.30 2.79
N LEU A 86 0.97 16.44 3.05
CA LEU A 86 1.76 17.63 2.70
C LEU A 86 2.33 17.62 1.27
N THR A 87 2.12 16.53 0.52
CA THR A 87 2.52 16.45 -0.89
C THR A 87 1.44 17.06 -1.78
N PRO A 88 1.72 17.38 -3.06
CA PRO A 88 0.72 17.91 -3.98
C PRO A 88 -0.12 16.83 -4.70
N VAL A 89 0.04 15.53 -4.38
CA VAL A 89 -0.57 14.46 -5.20
C VAL A 89 -2.08 14.33 -5.02
N ASP A 90 -2.83 14.21 -6.11
CA ASP A 90 -4.30 14.15 -6.07
C ASP A 90 -4.88 12.79 -5.73
N ALA A 91 -4.07 11.73 -5.74
CA ALA A 91 -4.48 10.38 -5.42
C ALA A 91 -3.30 9.51 -4.97
N VAL A 92 -3.63 8.36 -4.38
CA VAL A 92 -2.64 7.36 -3.98
C VAL A 92 -3.10 5.98 -4.40
N ALA A 93 -2.27 5.28 -5.17
CA ALA A 93 -2.41 3.84 -5.37
C ALA A 93 -1.87 3.11 -4.13
N VAL A 94 -2.69 2.24 -3.57
CA VAL A 94 -2.40 1.41 -2.39
C VAL A 94 -2.30 -0.05 -2.81
N MET A 95 -1.36 -0.77 -2.23
CA MET A 95 -1.15 -2.21 -2.46
C MET A 95 -0.44 -2.87 -1.26
N PRO A 96 -0.92 -4.02 -0.78
CA PRO A 96 -0.18 -4.87 0.16
C PRO A 96 1.07 -5.49 -0.48
N VAL A 97 2.11 -5.74 0.31
CA VAL A 97 3.38 -6.27 -0.19
C VAL A 97 3.33 -7.73 -0.65
N ASP A 98 2.36 -8.49 -0.15
CA ASP A 98 2.15 -9.91 -0.44
C ASP A 98 1.41 -10.16 -1.77
N MET A 99 1.28 -9.14 -2.63
CA MET A 99 0.66 -9.22 -3.94
C MET A 99 1.67 -9.06 -5.10
N PRO A 100 2.52 -10.09 -5.34
CA PRO A 100 3.59 -10.02 -6.35
C PRO A 100 3.09 -9.93 -7.80
N GLY A 101 1.79 -10.16 -8.07
CA GLY A 101 1.21 -10.10 -9.41
C GLY A 101 0.87 -8.70 -9.92
N ILE A 102 1.06 -7.65 -9.11
CA ILE A 102 0.77 -6.27 -9.51
C ILE A 102 1.84 -5.79 -10.49
N THR A 103 1.41 -5.27 -11.64
CA THR A 103 2.30 -4.79 -12.71
C THR A 103 2.26 -3.27 -12.87
N ALA A 104 3.29 -2.71 -13.51
CA ALA A 104 3.35 -1.29 -13.83
C ALA A 104 2.20 -0.86 -14.77
N GLU A 105 1.79 -1.75 -15.68
CA GLU A 105 0.63 -1.53 -16.54
C GLU A 105 -0.67 -1.43 -15.74
N ALA A 106 -0.89 -2.34 -14.80
CA ALA A 106 -2.08 -2.31 -13.95
C ALA A 106 -2.15 -1.00 -13.15
N LEU A 107 -1.01 -0.53 -12.62
CA LEU A 107 -0.92 0.75 -11.94
C LEU A 107 -1.25 1.92 -12.86
N ARG A 108 -0.59 2.04 -14.03
CA ARG A 108 -0.86 3.10 -15.00
C ARG A 108 -2.33 3.17 -15.40
N ARG A 109 -2.98 2.01 -15.60
CA ARG A 109 -4.39 1.93 -15.99
C ARG A 109 -5.31 2.50 -14.92
N VAL A 110 -5.11 2.14 -13.65
CA VAL A 110 -5.97 2.66 -12.56
C VAL A 110 -5.67 4.12 -12.25
N THR A 111 -4.42 4.57 -12.36
CA THR A 111 -4.04 5.96 -12.04
C THR A 111 -4.38 6.98 -13.13
N ALA A 112 -4.71 6.54 -14.35
CA ALA A 112 -5.12 7.41 -15.46
C ALA A 112 -6.58 7.92 -15.36
N LEU A 113 -7.30 7.57 -14.30
CA LEU A 113 -8.70 7.93 -14.07
C LEU A 113 -8.84 9.32 -13.42
N PRO A 114 -10.03 9.96 -13.45
CA PRO A 114 -10.19 11.34 -12.98
C PRO A 114 -10.19 11.45 -11.45
N TYR A 115 -9.02 11.82 -10.91
CA TYR A 115 -8.82 12.21 -9.50
C TYR A 115 -8.89 13.75 -9.35
N PRO A 116 -9.16 14.30 -8.14
CA PRO A 116 -9.12 13.70 -6.79
C PRO A 116 -10.44 13.12 -6.27
N ASP A 117 -11.49 13.06 -7.09
CA ASP A 117 -12.85 12.73 -6.68
C ASP A 117 -13.20 11.23 -6.65
N MET A 118 -12.35 10.37 -7.21
CA MET A 118 -12.66 8.95 -7.39
C MET A 118 -12.04 8.01 -6.35
N LEU A 119 -12.74 6.90 -6.12
CA LEU A 119 -12.21 5.67 -5.53
C LEU A 119 -12.24 4.60 -6.62
N VAL A 120 -11.10 3.96 -6.86
CA VAL A 120 -10.94 2.98 -7.95
C VAL A 120 -10.30 1.72 -7.38
N CYS A 121 -10.66 0.57 -7.91
CA CYS A 121 -9.92 -0.68 -7.70
C CYS A 121 -9.74 -1.43 -9.02
N ALA A 122 -8.69 -2.23 -9.11
CA ALA A 122 -8.57 -3.21 -10.17
C ALA A 122 -9.62 -4.32 -9.98
N THR A 123 -10.02 -4.95 -11.08
CA THR A 123 -10.88 -6.15 -11.05
C THR A 123 -10.23 -7.29 -11.81
N TYR A 124 -10.29 -8.50 -11.24
CA TYR A 124 -9.78 -9.73 -11.85
C TYR A 124 -10.89 -10.77 -11.79
N GLY A 125 -11.36 -11.24 -12.95
CA GLY A 125 -12.52 -12.14 -13.01
C GLY A 125 -13.79 -11.56 -12.38
N GLY A 126 -13.96 -10.23 -12.43
CA GLY A 126 -15.08 -9.51 -11.81
C GLY A 126 -14.94 -9.26 -10.31
N LEU A 127 -13.87 -9.75 -9.67
CA LEU A 127 -13.61 -9.53 -8.25
C LEU A 127 -12.70 -8.33 -8.04
N ARG A 128 -13.10 -7.44 -7.14
CA ARG A 128 -12.32 -6.25 -6.76
C ARG A 128 -11.05 -6.64 -6.01
N ASN A 129 -9.94 -6.04 -6.39
CA ASN A 129 -8.63 -6.29 -5.78
C ASN A 129 -7.68 -5.10 -5.98
N TYR A 130 -6.45 -5.23 -5.47
CA TYR A 130 -5.40 -4.24 -5.63
C TYR A 130 -4.80 -4.22 -7.06
N PRO A 131 -4.24 -3.08 -7.50
CA PRO A 131 -4.14 -1.80 -6.78
C PRO A 131 -5.49 -1.12 -6.57
N MET A 132 -5.65 -0.50 -5.40
CA MET A 132 -6.78 0.39 -5.09
C MET A 132 -6.28 1.82 -5.07
N VAL A 133 -6.97 2.73 -5.71
CA VAL A 133 -6.57 4.13 -5.80
C VAL A 133 -7.58 5.00 -5.08
N PHE A 134 -7.09 5.80 -4.15
CA PHE A 134 -7.89 6.70 -3.34
C PHE A 134 -7.60 8.14 -3.75
N GLY A 135 -8.60 8.82 -4.30
CA GLY A 135 -8.55 10.25 -4.55
C GLY A 135 -8.47 11.04 -3.25
N ARG A 136 -7.74 12.16 -3.29
CA ARG A 136 -7.40 13.00 -2.11
C ARG A 136 -8.62 13.43 -1.31
N ARG A 137 -9.77 13.66 -1.96
CA ARG A 137 -11.00 14.10 -1.27
C ARG A 137 -11.55 13.05 -0.29
N HIS A 138 -11.14 11.79 -0.44
CA HIS A 138 -11.60 10.69 0.41
C HIS A 138 -10.62 10.34 1.54
N TRP A 139 -9.41 10.89 1.54
CA TRP A 139 -8.35 10.45 2.47
C TRP A 139 -8.72 10.64 3.94
N ALA A 140 -9.36 11.76 4.29
CA ALA A 140 -9.79 12.01 5.67
C ALA A 140 -10.78 10.94 6.15
N ALA A 141 -11.84 10.69 5.38
CA ALA A 141 -12.84 9.67 5.69
C ALA A 141 -12.22 8.26 5.77
N ILE A 142 -11.28 7.93 4.87
CA ILE A 142 -10.56 6.64 4.88
C ILE A 142 -9.69 6.50 6.14
N ALA A 143 -8.98 7.56 6.53
CA ALA A 143 -8.15 7.57 7.72
C ALA A 143 -8.96 7.39 9.02
N ASP A 144 -10.18 7.94 9.03
CA ASP A 144 -11.14 7.81 10.14
C ASP A 144 -11.73 6.41 10.23
N LEU A 145 -12.17 5.82 9.12
CA LEU A 145 -12.68 4.43 9.05
C LEU A 145 -11.68 3.40 9.56
N GLY A 146 -10.38 3.69 9.45
CA GLY A 146 -9.34 2.82 9.99
C GLY A 146 -9.32 2.71 11.51
N ASN A 147 -10.18 3.42 12.25
CA ASN A 147 -10.33 3.31 13.71
C ASN A 147 -11.29 2.20 14.14
N ASP A 148 -12.18 1.77 13.24
CA ASP A 148 -13.14 0.71 13.53
C ASP A 148 -12.52 -0.66 13.22
N GLU A 149 -12.71 -1.63 14.11
CA GLU A 149 -12.15 -2.99 14.03
C GLU A 149 -12.53 -3.75 12.73
N GLY A 150 -13.49 -3.25 11.96
CA GLY A 150 -13.94 -3.78 10.67
C GLY A 150 -13.42 -3.07 9.41
N GLY A 151 -12.59 -2.02 9.52
CA GLY A 151 -12.22 -1.15 8.39
C GLY A 151 -11.57 -1.87 7.20
N ALA A 152 -10.82 -2.95 7.44
CA ALA A 152 -10.22 -3.75 6.37
C ALA A 152 -11.26 -4.50 5.50
N LEU A 153 -12.41 -4.90 6.09
CA LEU A 153 -13.51 -5.54 5.36
C LEU A 153 -14.35 -4.54 4.55
N ALA A 154 -14.39 -3.27 4.97
CA ALA A 154 -15.18 -2.25 4.30
C ALA A 154 -14.67 -1.97 2.87
N PHE A 155 -13.35 -1.97 2.65
CA PHE A 155 -12.76 -1.67 1.34
C PHE A 155 -12.98 -2.75 0.27
N LYS A 156 -13.29 -3.99 0.66
CA LYS A 156 -13.73 -5.04 -0.28
C LYS A 156 -15.25 -5.01 -0.53
N LYS A 157 -16.02 -4.21 0.23
CA LYS A 157 -17.48 -4.11 0.16
C LYS A 157 -18.01 -2.83 -0.49
N ILE A 158 -17.22 -1.75 -0.59
CA ILE A 158 -17.51 -0.55 -1.39
C ILE A 158 -17.29 -0.86 -2.86
#